data_AF-A0AAW2ZA52-F1
#
_entry.id   AF-A0AAW2ZA52-F1
#
_cell.length_a   1.000
_cell.length_b   1.000
_cell.length_c   1.000
_cell.angle_alpha   90.00
_cell.angle_beta   90.00
_cell.angle_gamma   90.00
#
_symmetry.space_group_name_H-M   'P 1'
#
loop_
_entity.id
_entity.type
_entity.pdbx_description
1 polymer ?
#
loop_
_entity_poly.entity_id
_entity_poly.type
_entity_poly.pdbx_seq_one_letter_code
_entity_poly.pdbx_strand_id
1 'polypeptide(L)'
;MSFQQLLKTATSLENDLDQQITAFTKISTRAFGKEQSNSPSSVNNEQLCESISVEIEQLLRKLEKTNEQMSQMAQTGSDFDSTDHHESEQHKESLNDFRREFRRLKKNFTDAQNRAHLLDSVEHDINKYNGGARSEGLMNHRDHIINAERMVQDVVGQALRAKEELRIQRGVFNNVNENLTYMRTKFPLIDSLMGRIHQKKTKDMVILAVFIALCFFVTYILFIQ
;
A
#
# COMPACT_ATOMS: atom_id res chain seq x y z
N MET A 1 -6.60 50.35 36.94
CA MET A 1 -7.54 49.52 36.16
C MET A 1 -8.27 48.63 37.15
N SER A 2 -9.57 48.44 37.00
CA SER A 2 -10.31 47.45 37.79
C SER A 2 -9.95 46.03 37.31
N PHE A 3 -9.94 45.03 38.19
CA PHE A 3 -9.64 43.62 37.85
C PHE A 3 -10.51 43.12 36.69
N GLN A 4 -11.81 43.45 36.71
CA GLN A 4 -12.77 43.17 35.64
C GLN A 4 -12.38 43.77 34.27
N GLN A 5 -11.67 44.90 34.25
CA GLN A 5 -11.18 45.48 33.00
C GLN A 5 -9.99 44.68 32.45
N LEU A 6 -9.12 44.17 33.33
CA LEU A 6 -8.01 43.33 32.91
C LEU A 6 -8.48 41.99 32.35
N LEU A 7 -9.47 41.35 32.98
CA LEU A 7 -10.08 40.13 32.45
C LEU A 7 -10.64 40.34 31.05
N LYS A 8 -11.43 41.41 30.84
CA LYS A 8 -11.95 41.75 29.50
C LYS A 8 -10.84 41.97 28.48
N THR A 9 -9.75 42.64 28.87
CA THR A 9 -8.61 42.80 27.97
C THR A 9 -7.87 41.48 27.70
N ALA A 10 -7.77 40.59 28.68
CA ALA A 10 -7.16 39.27 28.53
C ALA A 10 -7.99 38.40 27.58
N THR A 11 -9.31 38.30 27.78
CA THR A 11 -10.21 37.56 26.89
C THR A 11 -10.17 38.08 25.45
N SER A 12 -10.11 39.40 25.26
CA SER A 12 -9.96 40.00 23.93
C SER A 12 -8.64 39.59 23.27
N LEU A 13 -7.52 39.63 24.03
CA LEU A 13 -6.21 39.23 23.54
C LEU A 13 -6.13 37.73 23.23
N GLU A 14 -6.81 36.89 23.99
CA GLU A 14 -6.92 35.44 23.75
C GLU A 14 -7.68 35.14 22.45
N ASN A 15 -8.78 35.85 22.19
CA ASN A 15 -9.54 35.72 20.94
C ASN A 15 -8.69 36.17 19.72
N ASP A 16 -7.95 37.27 19.85
CA ASP A 16 -7.04 37.72 18.79
C ASP A 16 -5.90 36.70 18.55
N LEU A 17 -5.39 36.09 19.62
CA LEU A 17 -4.39 35.02 19.55
C LEU A 17 -4.92 33.78 18.81
N ASP A 18 -6.14 33.34 19.11
CA ASP A 18 -6.76 32.18 18.45
C ASP A 18 -6.95 32.43 16.94
N GLN A 19 -7.40 33.63 16.57
CA GLN A 19 -7.54 34.02 15.16
C GLN A 19 -6.19 34.01 14.43
N GLN A 20 -5.15 34.56 15.05
CA GLN A 20 -3.81 34.62 14.47
C GLN A 20 -3.15 33.23 14.39
N ILE A 21 -3.32 32.39 15.40
CA ILE A 21 -2.84 30.99 15.39
C ILE A 21 -3.53 30.17 14.29
N THR A 22 -4.84 30.37 14.12
CA THR A 22 -5.61 29.74 13.03
C THR A 22 -5.14 30.24 11.67
N ALA A 23 -4.88 31.54 11.51
CA ALA A 23 -4.34 32.12 10.29
C ALA A 23 -2.94 31.56 9.97
N PHE A 24 -2.06 31.51 10.98
CA PHE A 24 -0.72 30.93 10.87
C PHE A 24 -0.79 29.47 10.41
N THR A 25 -1.67 28.66 11.01
CA THR A 25 -1.85 27.26 10.63
C THR A 25 -2.34 27.10 9.18
N LYS A 26 -3.27 27.96 8.74
CA LYS A 26 -3.77 27.95 7.35
C LYS A 26 -2.69 28.35 6.35
N ILE A 27 -1.84 29.32 6.67
CA ILE A 27 -0.78 29.77 5.76
C ILE A 27 0.37 28.77 5.75
N SER A 28 0.76 28.23 6.90
CA SER A 28 1.78 27.17 7.04
C SER A 28 1.40 25.92 6.23
N THR A 29 0.14 25.49 6.29
CA THR A 29 -0.35 24.34 5.48
C THR A 29 -0.39 24.64 3.99
N ARG A 30 -0.68 25.89 3.59
CA ARG A 30 -0.64 26.32 2.18
C ARG A 30 0.79 26.47 1.64
N ALA A 31 1.72 26.96 2.47
CA ALA A 31 3.12 27.20 2.08
C ALA A 31 3.84 25.89 1.74
N PHE A 32 3.54 24.79 2.44
CA PHE A 32 4.20 23.48 2.26
C PHE A 32 3.26 22.37 1.77
N GLY A 33 2.07 22.73 1.32
CA GLY A 33 1.14 21.81 0.67
C GLY A 33 1.72 21.28 -0.65
N LYS A 34 1.48 20.01 -0.94
CA LYS A 34 2.04 19.21 -2.05
C LYS A 34 1.77 19.75 -3.48
N GLU A 35 1.09 20.89 -3.62
CA GLU A 35 0.59 21.42 -4.90
C GLU A 35 1.37 22.62 -5.45
N GLN A 36 2.33 23.21 -4.74
CA GLN A 36 3.07 24.39 -5.20
C GLN A 36 4.59 24.28 -5.02
N SER A 37 5.24 23.31 -5.68
CA SER A 37 6.71 23.26 -5.71
C SER A 37 7.35 24.24 -6.71
N ASN A 38 6.60 25.05 -7.46
CA ASN A 38 7.17 25.86 -8.55
C ASN A 38 6.54 27.25 -8.79
N SER A 39 5.95 27.90 -7.77
CA SER A 39 5.39 29.25 -7.93
C SER A 39 6.06 30.31 -7.05
N PRO A 40 6.26 31.55 -7.55
CA PRO A 40 6.80 32.68 -6.78
C PRO A 40 5.92 33.09 -5.58
N SER A 41 4.73 32.50 -5.44
CA SER A 41 3.86 32.59 -4.26
C SER A 41 4.44 31.95 -3.00
N SER A 42 5.37 30.99 -3.11
CA SER A 42 5.96 30.30 -1.95
C SER A 42 6.76 31.24 -1.04
N VAL A 43 7.62 32.08 -1.63
CA VAL A 43 8.44 33.08 -0.91
C VAL A 43 7.56 34.11 -0.19
N ASN A 44 6.46 34.54 -0.83
CA ASN A 44 5.51 35.46 -0.22
C ASN A 44 4.79 34.83 0.98
N ASN A 45 4.44 33.54 0.92
CA ASN A 45 3.78 32.84 2.03
C ASN A 45 4.71 32.63 3.22
N GLU A 46 6.00 32.39 2.97
CA GLU A 46 7.03 32.27 4.03
C GLU A 46 7.20 33.58 4.80
N GLN A 47 7.33 34.70 4.08
CA GLN A 47 7.40 36.04 4.68
C GLN A 47 6.13 36.41 5.46
N LEU A 48 4.95 36.04 4.94
CA LEU A 48 3.68 36.24 5.65
C LEU A 48 3.60 35.40 6.92
N CYS A 49 4.06 34.15 6.90
CA CYS A 49 4.16 33.30 8.09
C CYS A 49 5.11 33.89 9.14
N GLU A 50 6.25 34.44 8.73
CA GLU A 50 7.18 35.11 9.63
C GLU A 50 6.56 36.37 10.25
N SER A 51 5.88 37.19 9.46
CA SER A 51 5.16 38.38 9.94
C SER A 51 4.10 38.03 11.00
N ILE A 52 3.27 37.02 10.74
CA ILE A 52 2.23 36.57 11.69
C ILE A 52 2.88 35.95 12.94
N SER A 53 4.02 35.27 12.80
CA SER A 53 4.77 34.75 13.95
C SER A 53 5.22 35.87 14.89
N VAL A 54 5.72 36.98 14.34
CA VAL A 54 6.12 38.16 15.13
C VAL A 54 4.90 38.78 15.82
N GLU A 55 3.76 38.87 15.13
CA GLU A 55 2.53 39.39 15.69
C GLU A 55 2.02 38.52 16.86
N ILE A 56 2.00 37.20 16.71
CA ILE A 56 1.65 36.26 17.79
C ILE A 56 2.59 36.43 18.99
N GLU A 57 3.91 36.56 18.77
CA GLU A 57 4.87 36.81 19.85
C GLU A 57 4.64 38.16 20.56
N GLN A 58 4.16 39.18 19.84
CA GLN A 58 3.77 40.46 20.45
C GLN A 58 2.49 40.32 21.28
N LEU A 59 1.47 39.62 20.78
CA LEU A 59 0.23 39.37 21.50
C LEU A 59 0.46 38.53 22.77
N LEU A 60 1.29 37.47 22.69
CA LEU A 60 1.69 36.69 23.86
C LEU A 60 2.38 37.53 24.94
N ARG A 61 3.28 38.45 24.54
CA ARG A 61 3.93 39.39 25.48
C ARG A 61 2.95 40.37 26.11
N LYS A 62 1.96 40.86 25.35
CA LYS A 62 0.90 41.72 25.90
C LYS A 62 0.05 40.95 26.90
N LEU A 63 -0.36 39.72 26.58
CA LEU A 63 -1.15 38.87 27.48
C LEU A 63 -0.36 38.52 28.76
N GLU A 64 0.94 38.23 28.65
CA GLU A 64 1.83 38.00 29.79
C GLU A 64 1.87 39.21 30.73
N LYS A 65 2.02 40.41 30.19
CA LYS A 65 2.00 41.66 30.97
C LYS A 65 0.66 41.89 31.66
N THR A 66 -0.46 41.67 30.95
CA THR A 66 -1.81 41.80 31.53
C THR A 66 -2.00 40.79 32.66
N ASN A 67 -1.51 39.57 32.49
CA ASN A 67 -1.61 38.51 33.48
C ASN A 67 -0.72 38.77 34.72
N GLU A 68 0.47 39.35 34.52
CA GLU A 68 1.32 39.80 35.62
C GLU A 68 0.63 40.92 36.42
N GLN A 69 -0.05 41.86 35.75
CA GLN A 69 -0.85 42.91 36.40
C GLN A 69 -2.04 42.33 37.17
N MET A 70 -2.71 41.30 36.65
CA MET A 70 -3.77 40.57 37.36
C MET A 70 -3.21 39.86 38.61
N SER A 71 -2.08 39.16 38.47
CA SER A 71 -1.43 38.46 39.59
C SER A 71 -0.91 39.41 40.67
N GLN A 72 -0.43 40.60 40.32
CA GLN A 72 -0.02 41.63 41.29
C GLN A 72 -1.22 42.16 42.07
N MET A 73 -2.34 42.46 41.38
CA MET A 73 -3.57 42.89 42.05
C MET A 73 -4.14 41.81 42.97
N ALA A 74 -4.09 40.53 42.57
CA ALA A 74 -4.49 39.40 43.39
C ALA A 74 -3.67 39.26 44.69
N GLN A 75 -2.38 39.68 44.68
CA GLN A 75 -1.51 39.61 45.86
C GLN A 75 -1.67 40.81 46.81
N THR A 76 -2.11 41.97 46.30
CA THR A 76 -2.24 43.22 47.08
C THR A 76 -3.67 43.54 47.55
N GLY A 77 -4.70 42.92 46.98
CA GLY A 77 -6.10 43.19 47.32
C GLY A 77 -6.58 42.44 48.56
N SER A 78 -7.03 43.18 49.59
CA SER A 78 -7.63 42.58 50.80
C SER A 78 -9.05 42.04 50.61
N ASP A 79 -9.73 42.41 49.52
CA ASP A 79 -11.09 42.00 49.12
C ASP A 79 -11.09 41.11 47.86
N PHE A 80 -10.01 40.37 47.61
CA PHE A 80 -9.92 39.48 46.45
C PHE A 80 -10.63 38.15 46.75
N ASP A 81 -11.71 37.84 46.01
CA ASP A 81 -12.48 36.63 46.25
C ASP A 81 -11.74 35.39 45.70
N SER A 82 -12.08 34.23 46.26
CA SER A 82 -11.66 32.91 45.78
C SER A 82 -11.94 32.69 44.28
N THR A 83 -12.99 33.31 43.75
CA THR A 83 -13.36 33.28 42.33
C THR A 83 -12.38 34.07 41.46
N ASP A 84 -12.03 35.31 41.85
CA ASP A 84 -11.05 36.14 41.14
C ASP A 84 -9.64 35.49 41.11
N HIS A 85 -9.26 34.78 42.19
CA HIS A 85 -8.03 33.99 42.22
C HIS A 85 -8.05 32.84 41.21
N HIS A 86 -9.17 32.13 41.11
CA HIS A 86 -9.32 31.04 40.15
C HIS A 86 -9.29 31.55 38.71
N GLU A 87 -9.97 32.66 38.41
CA GLU A 87 -9.97 33.29 37.08
C GLU A 87 -8.56 33.75 36.67
N SER A 88 -7.79 34.33 37.59
CA SER A 88 -6.39 34.71 37.30
C SER A 88 -5.50 33.50 37.02
N GLU A 89 -5.67 32.39 37.73
CA GLU A 89 -4.90 31.16 37.47
C GLU A 89 -5.32 30.51 36.14
N GLN A 90 -6.60 30.54 35.79
CA GLN A 90 -7.08 30.07 34.48
C GLN A 90 -6.46 30.85 33.32
N HIS A 91 -6.35 32.17 33.42
CA HIS A 91 -5.67 32.97 32.40
C HIS A 91 -4.16 32.67 32.29
N LYS A 92 -3.49 32.24 33.38
CA LYS A 92 -2.11 31.72 33.31
C LYS A 92 -2.02 30.40 32.57
N GLU A 93 -2.97 29.49 32.81
CA GLU A 93 -3.05 28.21 32.10
C GLU A 93 -3.27 28.43 30.60
N SER A 94 -4.27 29.25 30.24
CA SER A 94 -4.58 29.67 28.86
C SER A 94 -3.36 30.24 28.13
N LEU A 95 -2.61 31.17 28.77
CA LEU A 95 -1.38 31.72 28.21
C LEU A 95 -0.31 30.65 27.95
N ASN A 96 -0.15 29.69 28.86
CA ASN A 96 0.82 28.62 28.72
C ASN A 96 0.44 27.66 27.59
N ASP A 97 -0.85 27.41 27.40
CA ASP A 97 -1.37 26.60 26.30
C ASP A 97 -1.12 27.27 24.94
N PHE A 98 -1.45 28.56 24.80
CA PHE A 98 -1.13 29.31 23.58
C PHE A 98 0.38 29.33 23.29
N ARG A 99 1.23 29.50 24.31
CA ARG A 99 2.70 29.41 24.15
C ARG A 99 3.15 28.04 23.65
N ARG A 100 2.59 26.97 24.22
CA ARG A 100 2.93 25.58 23.85
C ARG A 100 2.48 25.30 22.42
N GLU A 101 1.27 25.70 22.07
CA GLU A 101 0.73 25.53 20.74
C GLU A 101 1.54 26.31 19.69
N PHE A 102 1.81 27.59 19.93
CA PHE A 102 2.61 28.40 19.02
C PHE A 102 4.01 27.80 18.80
N ARG A 103 4.67 27.33 19.88
CA ARG A 103 5.97 26.65 19.76
C ARG A 103 5.90 25.37 18.92
N ARG A 104 4.84 24.58 19.10
CA ARG A 104 4.60 23.36 18.30
C ARG A 104 4.41 23.72 16.83
N LEU A 105 3.60 24.73 16.54
CA LEU A 105 3.33 25.19 15.17
C LEU A 105 4.59 25.75 14.49
N LYS A 106 5.37 26.57 15.20
CA LYS A 106 6.64 27.13 14.70
C LYS A 106 7.64 26.02 14.38
N LYS A 107 7.78 25.03 15.26
CA LYS A 107 8.62 23.86 14.99
C LYS A 107 8.16 23.09 13.75
N ASN A 108 6.87 22.82 13.63
CA ASN A 108 6.32 22.12 12.47
C ASN A 108 6.56 22.90 11.17
N PHE A 109 6.43 24.23 11.21
CA PHE A 109 6.73 25.11 10.08
C PHE A 109 8.20 25.00 9.67
N THR A 110 9.15 25.13 10.60
CA THR A 110 10.59 25.01 10.33
C THR A 110 10.96 23.61 9.82
N ASP A 111 10.38 22.55 10.39
CA ASP A 111 10.61 21.18 9.93
C ASP A 111 10.09 20.98 8.49
N ALA A 112 8.94 21.58 8.15
CA ALA A 112 8.39 21.54 6.80
C ALA A 112 9.23 22.37 5.80
N GLN A 113 9.69 23.55 6.19
CA GLN A 113 10.60 24.41 5.44
C GLN A 113 11.91 23.70 5.12
N ASN A 114 12.55 23.10 6.13
CA ASN A 114 13.79 22.33 5.95
C ASN A 114 13.60 21.17 4.97
N ARG A 115 12.47 20.45 5.06
CA ARG A 115 12.14 19.39 4.10
C ARG A 115 11.97 19.93 2.69
N ALA A 116 11.32 21.07 2.52
CA ALA A 116 11.15 21.69 1.21
C ALA A 116 12.49 22.09 0.58
N HIS A 117 13.38 22.73 1.35
CA HIS A 117 14.72 23.08 0.86
C HIS A 117 15.58 21.87 0.49
N LEU A 118 15.50 20.78 1.28
CA LEU A 118 16.22 19.55 0.96
C LEU A 118 15.70 18.90 -0.33
N LEU A 119 14.37 18.90 -0.54
CA LEU A 119 13.78 18.36 -1.77
C LEU A 119 14.15 19.20 -3.00
N ASP A 120 14.15 20.53 -2.90
CA ASP A 120 14.57 21.43 -3.98
C ASP A 120 16.03 21.18 -4.39
N SER A 121 16.93 21.02 -3.40
CA SER A 121 18.33 20.67 -3.65
C SER A 121 18.48 19.30 -4.34
N VAL A 122 17.72 18.30 -3.89
CA VAL A 122 17.75 16.95 -4.48
C VAL A 122 17.15 16.95 -5.89
N GLU A 123 16.07 17.69 -6.13
CA GLU A 123 15.46 17.80 -7.45
C GLU A 123 16.42 18.49 -8.44
N HIS A 124 17.13 19.53 -8.00
CA HIS A 124 18.17 20.17 -8.80
C HIS A 124 19.31 19.21 -9.16
N ASP A 125 19.81 18.44 -8.18
CA ASP A 125 20.86 17.44 -8.40
C ASP A 125 20.40 16.28 -9.29
N ILE A 126 19.17 15.79 -9.11
CA ILE A 126 18.56 14.76 -9.97
C ILE A 126 18.41 15.28 -11.40
N ASN A 127 17.95 16.52 -11.59
CA ASN A 127 17.78 17.09 -12.93
C ASN A 127 19.15 17.27 -13.63
N LYS A 128 20.17 17.70 -12.88
CA LYS A 128 21.55 17.79 -13.37
C LYS A 128 22.12 16.42 -13.72
N TYR A 129 21.88 15.40 -12.88
CA TYR A 129 22.29 14.02 -13.14
C TYR A 129 21.55 13.45 -14.35
N ASN A 130 20.23 13.63 -14.45
CA ASN A 130 19.43 13.17 -15.60
C ASN A 130 19.82 13.86 -16.91
N GLY A 131 20.24 15.14 -16.87
CA GLY A 131 20.79 15.84 -18.03
C GLY A 131 22.06 15.20 -18.58
N GLY A 132 22.95 14.71 -17.70
CA GLY A 132 24.15 13.95 -18.08
C GLY A 132 23.86 12.48 -18.41
N ALA A 133 23.03 11.82 -17.61
CA ALA A 133 22.67 10.42 -17.73
C ALA A 133 21.78 10.12 -18.94
N ARG A 134 21.07 11.10 -19.53
CA ARG A 134 20.37 10.90 -20.81
C ARG A 134 21.35 10.63 -21.95
N SER A 135 22.51 11.27 -21.95
CA SER A 135 23.58 11.03 -22.92
C SER A 135 24.24 9.66 -22.71
N GLU A 136 24.46 9.27 -21.45
CA GLU A 136 25.08 8.00 -21.08
C GLU A 136 24.12 6.79 -21.22
N GLY A 137 22.84 6.99 -20.89
CA GLY A 137 21.77 6.00 -21.04
C GLY A 137 21.45 5.67 -22.51
N LEU A 138 21.59 6.65 -23.41
CA LEU A 138 21.51 6.40 -24.86
C LEU A 138 22.65 5.51 -25.36
N MET A 139 23.86 5.65 -24.82
CA MET A 139 25.00 4.77 -25.15
C MET A 139 24.77 3.35 -24.62
N ASN A 140 24.36 3.19 -23.36
CA ASN A 140 24.06 1.87 -22.79
C ASN A 140 22.91 1.15 -23.51
N HIS A 141 21.87 1.88 -23.93
CA HIS A 141 20.77 1.28 -24.71
C HIS A 141 21.22 0.75 -26.07
N ARG A 142 22.20 1.40 -26.70
CA ARG A 142 22.77 0.93 -27.97
C ARG A 142 23.49 -0.40 -27.80
N ASP A 143 24.23 -0.58 -26.70
CA ASP A 143 24.91 -1.84 -26.41
C ASP A 143 23.92 -2.98 -26.10
N HIS A 144 22.81 -2.68 -25.41
CA HIS A 144 21.75 -3.66 -25.19
C HIS A 144 21.03 -4.07 -26.49
N ILE A 145 20.83 -3.15 -27.43
CA ILE A 145 20.25 -3.48 -28.75
C ILE A 145 21.17 -4.41 -29.53
N ILE A 146 22.47 -4.14 -29.55
CA ILE A 146 23.46 -4.99 -30.24
C ILE A 146 23.49 -6.40 -29.64
N ASN A 147 23.38 -6.48 -28.31
CA ASN A 147 23.33 -7.78 -27.61
C ASN A 147 22.00 -8.53 -27.87
N ALA A 148 20.88 -7.81 -27.96
CA ALA A 148 19.58 -8.39 -28.30
C ALA A 148 19.56 -8.92 -29.75
N GLU A 149 20.19 -8.21 -30.69
CA GLU A 149 20.31 -8.64 -32.09
C GLU A 149 21.05 -9.99 -32.21
N ARG A 150 22.13 -10.18 -31.44
CA ARG A 150 22.87 -11.46 -31.39
C ARG A 150 22.02 -12.58 -30.81
N MET A 151 21.28 -12.32 -29.74
CA MET A 151 20.40 -13.32 -29.12
C MET A 151 19.26 -13.76 -30.05
N VAL A 152 18.70 -12.82 -30.83
CA VAL A 152 17.68 -13.14 -31.83
C VAL A 152 18.25 -14.03 -32.94
N GLN A 153 19.48 -13.78 -33.39
CA GLN A 153 20.14 -14.65 -34.37
C GLN A 153 20.33 -16.08 -33.84
N ASP A 154 20.66 -16.26 -32.56
CA ASP A 154 20.77 -17.58 -31.94
C ASP A 154 19.42 -18.30 -31.84
N VAL A 155 18.33 -17.60 -31.47
CA VAL A 155 16.98 -18.18 -31.43
C VAL A 155 16.50 -18.58 -32.82
N VAL A 156 16.80 -17.78 -33.85
CA VAL A 156 16.52 -18.13 -35.25
C VAL A 156 17.31 -19.38 -35.66
N GLY A 157 18.58 -19.49 -35.26
CA GLY A 157 19.39 -20.68 -35.48
C GLY A 157 18.82 -21.93 -34.80
N GLN A 158 18.35 -21.80 -33.55
CA GLN A 158 17.72 -22.90 -32.81
C GLN A 158 16.37 -23.31 -33.41
N ALA A 159 15.55 -22.36 -33.85
CA ALA A 159 14.27 -22.65 -34.50
C ALA A 159 14.46 -23.37 -35.85
N LEU A 160 15.48 -22.99 -36.63
CA LEU A 160 15.84 -23.69 -37.87
C LEU A 160 16.32 -25.12 -37.61
N ARG A 161 17.08 -25.35 -36.52
CA ARG A 161 17.50 -26.70 -36.09
C ARG A 161 16.31 -27.55 -35.64
N ALA A 162 15.41 -26.99 -34.83
CA ALA A 162 14.19 -27.68 -34.40
C ALA A 162 13.28 -28.04 -35.58
N LYS A 163 13.20 -27.17 -36.60
CA LYS A 163 12.48 -27.46 -37.85
C LYS A 163 13.06 -28.66 -38.60
N GLU A 164 14.38 -28.79 -38.68
CA GLU A 164 15.02 -29.93 -39.35
C GLU A 164 14.88 -31.22 -38.51
N GLU A 165 14.97 -31.14 -37.18
CA GLU A 165 14.72 -32.28 -36.30
C GLU A 165 13.26 -32.80 -36.40
N LEU A 166 12.27 -31.90 -36.45
CA LEU A 166 10.87 -32.27 -36.67
C LEU A 166 10.62 -32.87 -38.06
N ARG A 167 11.37 -32.45 -39.08
CA ARG A 167 11.32 -33.04 -40.44
C ARG A 167 11.84 -34.48 -40.44
N ILE A 168 12.94 -34.74 -39.72
CA ILE A 168 13.50 -36.09 -39.55
C ILE A 168 12.53 -36.96 -38.73
N GLN A 169 11.88 -36.40 -37.71
CA GLN A 169 10.89 -37.10 -36.87
C GLN A 169 9.65 -37.56 -37.66
N ARG A 170 9.26 -36.83 -38.71
CA ARG A 170 8.19 -37.23 -39.63
C ARG A 170 8.50 -38.50 -40.42
N GLY A 171 9.78 -38.83 -40.64
CA GLY A 171 10.22 -40.10 -41.22
C GLY A 171 10.04 -41.29 -40.26
N VAL A 172 10.14 -41.06 -38.95
CA VAL A 172 9.97 -42.10 -37.91
C VAL A 172 8.50 -42.51 -37.77
N PHE A 173 7.56 -41.57 -37.88
CA PHE A 173 6.13 -41.88 -37.81
C PHE A 173 5.63 -42.76 -38.96
N ASN A 174 6.20 -42.65 -40.16
CA ASN A 174 5.87 -43.56 -41.26
C ASN A 174 6.31 -45.01 -40.95
N ASN A 175 7.45 -45.20 -40.28
CA ASN A 175 7.93 -46.52 -39.86
C ASN A 175 7.05 -47.18 -38.77
N VAL A 176 6.46 -46.37 -37.88
CA VAL A 176 5.54 -46.88 -36.83
C VAL A 176 4.24 -47.40 -37.43
N ASN A 177 3.76 -46.80 -38.52
CA ASN A 177 2.53 -47.23 -39.19
C ASN A 177 2.69 -48.60 -39.90
N GLU A 178 3.89 -48.89 -40.42
CA GLU A 178 4.21 -50.20 -41.01
C GLU A 178 4.26 -51.30 -39.93
N ASN A 179 4.83 -51.02 -38.75
CA ASN A 179 4.87 -51.97 -37.63
C ASN A 179 3.48 -52.24 -37.01
N LEU A 180 2.60 -51.24 -36.93
CA LEU A 180 1.22 -51.42 -36.46
C LEU A 180 0.39 -52.32 -37.38
N THR A 181 0.64 -52.24 -38.69
CA THR A 181 -0.02 -53.11 -39.69
C THR A 181 0.46 -54.57 -39.56
N TYR A 182 1.74 -54.78 -39.24
CA TYR A 182 2.29 -56.11 -38.97
C TYR A 182 1.71 -56.73 -37.68
N MET A 183 1.46 -55.92 -36.64
CA MET A 183 0.80 -56.40 -35.41
C MET A 183 -0.69 -56.77 -35.61
N ARG A 184 -1.38 -56.15 -36.58
CA ARG A 184 -2.79 -56.45 -36.87
C ARG A 184 -3.03 -57.87 -37.41
N THR A 185 -2.04 -58.47 -38.05
CA THR A 185 -2.15 -59.84 -38.59
C THR A 185 -1.99 -60.95 -37.53
N LYS A 186 -1.56 -60.61 -36.30
CA LYS A 186 -1.38 -61.57 -35.19
C LYS A 186 -2.47 -61.51 -34.12
N PHE A 187 -3.43 -60.59 -34.22
CA PHE A 187 -4.53 -60.46 -33.25
C PHE A 187 -5.66 -61.52 -33.25
N PRO A 188 -5.91 -62.36 -34.29
CA PRO A 188 -7.03 -63.32 -34.22
C PRO A 188 -6.76 -64.58 -33.37
N LEU A 189 -5.67 -64.63 -32.57
CA LEU A 189 -5.34 -65.75 -31.68
C LEU A 189 -5.76 -65.54 -30.22
N ILE A 190 -6.10 -64.32 -29.81
CA ILE A 190 -6.44 -64.00 -28.40
C ILE A 190 -7.93 -64.31 -28.09
N ASP A 191 -8.83 -64.18 -29.07
CA ASP A 191 -10.27 -64.45 -28.87
C ASP A 191 -10.59 -65.93 -28.58
N SER A 192 -9.78 -66.87 -29.09
CA SER A 192 -9.98 -68.30 -28.82
C SER A 192 -9.61 -68.70 -27.38
N LEU A 193 -8.65 -68.00 -26.78
CA LEU A 193 -8.21 -68.25 -25.40
C LEU A 193 -9.19 -67.66 -24.38
N MET A 194 -9.79 -66.51 -24.69
CA MET A 194 -10.78 -65.87 -23.82
C MET A 194 -12.10 -66.66 -23.75
N GLY A 195 -12.53 -67.27 -24.86
CA GLY A 195 -13.73 -68.10 -24.90
C GLY A 195 -13.65 -69.39 -24.06
N ARG A 196 -12.47 -70.02 -23.97
CA ARG A 196 -12.30 -71.27 -23.19
C ARG A 196 -12.32 -71.06 -21.67
N ILE A 197 -11.94 -69.87 -21.20
CA ILE A 197 -11.95 -69.53 -19.78
C ILE A 197 -13.39 -69.32 -19.26
N HIS A 198 -14.30 -68.77 -20.08
CA HIS A 198 -15.67 -68.49 -19.64
C HIS A 198 -16.56 -69.75 -19.54
N GLN A 199 -16.31 -70.78 -20.36
CA GLN A 199 -17.14 -72.00 -20.37
C GLN A 199 -16.96 -72.91 -19.15
N LYS A 200 -15.85 -72.80 -18.42
CA LYS A 200 -15.64 -73.59 -17.19
C LYS A 200 -16.39 -73.00 -15.99
N LYS A 201 -16.46 -71.66 -15.89
CA LYS A 201 -17.16 -70.96 -14.78
C LYS A 201 -18.69 -71.05 -14.86
N THR A 202 -19.26 -71.11 -16.06
CA THR A 202 -20.72 -71.19 -16.21
C THR A 202 -21.28 -72.57 -15.85
N LYS A 203 -20.51 -73.65 -16.05
CA LYS A 203 -20.97 -75.01 -15.73
C LYS A 203 -21.15 -75.23 -14.22
N ASP A 204 -20.21 -74.76 -13.41
CA ASP A 204 -20.28 -74.94 -11.95
C ASP A 204 -21.43 -74.12 -11.33
N MET A 205 -21.69 -72.91 -11.85
CA MET A 205 -22.77 -72.06 -11.38
C MET A 205 -24.17 -72.62 -11.73
N VAL A 206 -24.32 -73.23 -12.91
CA VAL A 206 -25.60 -73.87 -13.31
C VAL A 206 -25.91 -75.08 -12.42
N ILE A 207 -24.91 -75.91 -12.09
CA ILE A 207 -25.10 -77.07 -11.20
C ILE A 207 -25.52 -76.62 -9.80
N LEU A 208 -24.88 -75.58 -9.26
CA LEU A 208 -25.22 -75.03 -7.94
C LEU A 208 -26.66 -74.47 -7.91
N ALA A 209 -27.06 -73.72 -8.94
CA ALA A 209 -28.41 -73.16 -9.05
C ALA A 209 -29.50 -74.25 -9.11
N VAL A 210 -29.26 -75.35 -9.84
CA VAL A 210 -30.20 -76.48 -9.91
C VAL A 210 -30.36 -77.17 -8.55
N PHE A 211 -29.27 -77.34 -7.80
CA PHE A 211 -29.32 -77.97 -6.48
C PHE A 211 -30.13 -77.14 -5.47
N ILE A 212 -29.92 -75.82 -5.47
CA ILE A 212 -30.67 -74.88 -4.61
C ILE A 212 -32.16 -74.91 -4.96
N ALA A 213 -32.51 -74.86 -6.25
CA ALA A 213 -33.90 -74.90 -6.70
C ALA A 213 -34.62 -76.21 -6.30
N LEU A 214 -33.94 -77.35 -6.44
CA LEU A 214 -34.49 -78.65 -6.05
C LEU A 214 -34.71 -78.73 -4.53
N CYS A 215 -33.80 -78.18 -3.73
CA CYS A 215 -33.95 -78.13 -2.28
C CYS A 215 -35.18 -77.33 -1.86
N PHE A 216 -35.40 -76.16 -2.46
CA PHE A 216 -36.59 -75.34 -2.22
C PHE A 216 -37.88 -76.05 -2.64
N PHE A 217 -37.87 -76.75 -3.78
CA PHE A 217 -39.02 -77.49 -4.28
C PHE A 217 -39.43 -78.63 -3.33
N VAL A 218 -38.45 -79.40 -2.81
CA VAL A 218 -38.70 -80.46 -1.82
C VAL A 218 -39.26 -79.89 -0.51
N THR A 219 -38.69 -78.79 0.00
CA THR A 219 -39.24 -78.15 1.21
C THR A 219 -40.66 -77.62 1.02
N TYR A 220 -40.98 -77.12 -0.18
CA TYR A 220 -42.34 -76.65 -0.50
C TYR A 220 -43.36 -77.80 -0.53
N ILE A 221 -43.00 -78.93 -1.14
CA ILE A 221 -43.87 -80.12 -1.15
C ILE A 221 -44.07 -80.66 0.27
N LEU A 222 -43.02 -80.76 1.08
CA LEU A 222 -43.14 -81.23 2.47
C LEU A 222 -43.98 -80.31 3.36
N PHE A 223 -44.02 -79.00 3.08
CA PHE A 223 -44.84 -78.08 3.84
C PHE A 223 -46.33 -78.17 3.49
N ILE A 224 -46.67 -78.62 2.28
CA ILE A 224 -48.06 -78.66 1.79
C ILE A 224 -48.77 -79.98 2.13
N GLN A 225 -48.03 -81.02 2.53
CA GLN A 225 -48.50 -82.36 2.84
C GLN A 225 -48.56 -82.60 4.35
#